data_AF-A0A563D845-F1
#
_entry.id   AF-A0A563D845-F1
#
_cell.length_a   1.000
_cell.length_b   1.000
_cell.length_c   1.000
_cell.angle_alpha   90.00
_cell.angle_beta   90.00
_cell.angle_gamma   90.00
#
_symmetry.space_group_name_H-M   'P 1'
#
loop_
_entity.id
_entity.type
_entity.pdbx_description
1 polymer ?
#
loop_
_entity_poly.entity_id
_entity_poly.type
_entity_poly.pdbx_seq_one_letter_code
_entity_poly.pdbx_strand_id
1 'polypeptide(L)'
;MRSAFVNLCLFIYIMSPSQVGINTSNPEATLDIRQSNFVLDDIFSIKDSQGNQIFTIKNDGRVQTKGVNNSPLLFDLRGGEEGDVLAVGNTTLSYEDAGEGVIKYEIDSNKYYLSTDSAWKEINLKPLRVLVSARPQEGITIENDLTKKFINWKILSDDYQSMDLTSGYFKAPHSGNYAFYLNITFQKSMVNANTYFETSFLTSDDKKIKCFDTYAVSSTNYPTIQCSGSFLLDQDETFHVEIFQNTGYSQTIIQEYSFFSIVEL
;
A
#
# COMPACT_ATOMS: atom_id res chain seq x y z
N MET A 1 101.14 -26.25 29.13
CA MET A 1 100.32 -25.06 29.48
C MET A 1 99.77 -24.45 28.21
N ARG A 2 98.43 -24.47 28.06
CA ARG A 2 97.55 -23.51 27.37
C ARG A 2 96.25 -24.24 27.03
N SER A 3 95.33 -24.23 28.00
CA SER A 3 93.96 -24.70 27.83
C SER A 3 93.15 -23.52 27.28
N ALA A 4 92.53 -23.69 26.12
CA ALA A 4 91.60 -22.73 25.55
C ALA A 4 90.19 -23.01 26.10
N PHE A 5 89.71 -22.13 26.98
CA PHE A 5 88.30 -22.10 27.38
C PHE A 5 87.49 -21.42 26.27
N VAL A 6 86.76 -22.20 25.49
CA VAL A 6 85.70 -21.70 24.60
C VAL A 6 84.40 -21.72 25.39
N ASN A 7 83.94 -20.54 25.79
CA ASN A 7 82.68 -20.35 26.52
C ASN A 7 81.55 -20.29 25.49
N LEU A 8 80.76 -21.36 25.43
CA LEU A 8 79.64 -21.57 24.50
C LEU A 8 78.42 -20.80 25.00
N CYS A 9 78.16 -19.62 24.44
CA CYS A 9 76.91 -18.88 24.65
C CYS A 9 75.73 -19.63 24.00
N LEU A 10 74.87 -20.23 24.82
CA LEU A 10 73.64 -20.89 24.40
C LEU A 10 72.52 -19.83 24.24
N PHE A 11 72.25 -19.40 23.01
CA PHE A 11 71.08 -18.59 22.69
C PHE A 11 69.84 -19.49 22.61
N ILE A 12 69.02 -19.48 23.66
CA ILE A 12 67.69 -20.12 23.64
C ILE A 12 66.75 -19.15 22.93
N TYR A 13 66.47 -19.42 21.66
CA TYR A 13 65.40 -18.76 20.90
C TYR A 13 64.05 -19.25 21.44
N ILE A 14 63.43 -18.48 22.33
CA ILE A 14 62.04 -18.68 22.73
C ILE A 14 61.18 -18.01 21.66
N MET A 15 60.64 -18.79 20.73
CA MET A 15 59.66 -18.30 19.78
C MET A 15 58.31 -18.15 20.48
N SER A 16 57.94 -16.93 20.83
CA SER A 16 56.58 -16.61 21.27
C SER A 16 55.68 -16.55 20.03
N PRO A 17 54.68 -17.43 19.85
CA PRO A 17 53.66 -17.20 18.83
C PRO A 17 52.92 -15.90 19.15
N SER A 18 53.01 -14.89 18.27
CA SER A 18 52.19 -13.69 18.40
C SER A 18 50.75 -14.06 18.03
N GLN A 19 49.92 -14.32 19.03
CA GLN A 19 48.48 -14.46 18.83
C GLN A 19 47.84 -13.08 19.02
N VAL A 20 47.09 -12.63 18.02
CA VAL A 20 46.36 -11.35 18.07
C VAL A 20 44.94 -11.64 18.55
N GLY A 21 44.60 -11.16 19.75
CA GLY A 21 43.22 -11.15 20.25
C GLY A 21 42.58 -9.78 20.01
N ILE A 22 41.39 -9.73 19.43
CA ILE A 22 40.59 -8.51 19.39
C ILE A 22 39.70 -8.51 20.64
N ASN A 23 39.95 -7.57 21.56
CA ASN A 23 39.22 -7.41 22.83
C ASN A 23 39.24 -8.64 23.78
N THR A 24 40.27 -9.48 23.69
CA THR A 24 40.53 -10.59 24.63
C THR A 24 42.03 -10.70 24.89
N SER A 25 42.41 -11.02 26.14
CA SER A 25 43.78 -11.35 26.52
C SER A 25 44.14 -12.82 26.28
N ASN A 26 43.15 -13.66 25.98
CA ASN A 26 43.28 -15.10 25.78
C ASN A 26 42.74 -15.47 24.38
N PRO A 27 43.50 -15.26 23.30
CA PRO A 27 43.10 -15.65 21.97
C PRO A 27 43.12 -17.19 21.82
N GLU A 28 41.96 -17.78 21.48
CA GLU A 28 41.82 -19.23 21.26
C GLU A 28 41.99 -19.64 19.79
N ALA A 29 42.11 -18.68 18.87
CA ALA A 29 42.24 -18.89 17.44
C ALA A 29 43.26 -17.95 16.81
N THR A 30 43.87 -18.36 15.70
CA THR A 30 44.81 -17.54 14.93
C THR A 30 44.06 -16.54 14.06
N LEU A 31 44.39 -15.25 14.16
CA LEU A 31 43.92 -14.22 13.24
C LEU A 31 44.90 -14.11 12.06
N ASP A 32 44.41 -14.37 10.85
CA ASP A 32 45.17 -14.26 9.61
C ASP A 32 44.56 -13.15 8.75
N ILE A 33 45.29 -12.03 8.59
CA ILE A 33 44.87 -10.91 7.75
C ILE A 33 45.68 -11.00 6.45
N ARG A 34 45.05 -11.52 5.40
CA ARG A 34 45.66 -11.63 4.08
C ARG A 34 45.09 -10.57 3.16
N GLN A 35 45.95 -9.93 2.39
CA GLN A 35 45.53 -9.20 1.20
C GLN A 35 45.24 -10.23 0.10
N SER A 36 43.99 -10.30 -0.40
CA SER A 36 43.68 -11.13 -1.56
C SER A 36 44.00 -10.34 -2.85
N ASN A 37 44.81 -10.93 -3.72
CA ASN A 37 45.12 -10.38 -5.05
C ASN A 37 44.29 -11.07 -6.15
N PHE A 38 43.22 -11.79 -5.79
CA PHE A 38 42.44 -12.61 -6.71
C PHE A 38 40.99 -12.15 -6.83
N VAL A 39 40.52 -12.06 -8.08
CA VAL A 39 39.15 -11.69 -8.49
C VAL A 39 38.11 -12.77 -8.12
N LEU A 40 38.45 -13.77 -7.31
CA LEU A 40 37.55 -14.88 -6.94
C LEU A 40 37.50 -15.19 -5.43
N ASP A 41 38.22 -14.45 -4.58
CA ASP A 41 38.29 -14.72 -3.14
C ASP A 41 37.30 -13.88 -2.30
N ASP A 42 37.06 -14.34 -1.08
CA ASP A 42 36.32 -13.60 -0.05
C ASP A 42 37.01 -12.25 0.25
N ILE A 43 36.25 -11.15 0.29
CA ILE A 43 36.72 -9.83 0.78
C ILE A 43 37.01 -9.91 2.28
N PHE A 44 36.15 -10.61 3.01
CA PHE A 44 36.24 -10.75 4.46
C PHE A 44 35.67 -12.10 4.87
N SER A 45 36.34 -12.85 5.75
CA SER A 45 35.84 -14.12 6.24
C SER A 45 36.19 -14.32 7.71
N ILE A 46 35.19 -14.68 8.51
CA ILE A 46 35.29 -15.13 9.89
C ILE A 46 35.03 -16.63 9.88
N LYS A 47 35.96 -17.40 10.45
CA LYS A 47 35.89 -18.86 10.56
C LYS A 47 35.98 -19.28 12.03
N ASP A 48 35.39 -20.43 12.37
CA ASP A 48 35.60 -21.05 13.67
C ASP A 48 36.97 -21.76 13.76
N SER A 49 37.29 -22.33 14.92
CA SER A 49 38.56 -23.04 15.16
C SER A 49 38.71 -24.33 14.34
N GLN A 50 37.63 -24.83 13.76
CA GLN A 50 37.61 -25.98 12.84
C GLN A 50 37.71 -25.54 11.37
N GLY A 51 37.77 -24.23 11.10
CA GLY A 51 37.89 -23.68 9.75
C GLY A 51 36.56 -23.53 9.00
N ASN A 52 35.42 -23.77 9.66
CA ASN A 52 34.11 -23.56 9.04
C ASN A 52 33.81 -22.06 8.95
N GLN A 53 33.26 -21.63 7.82
CA GLN A 53 32.85 -20.23 7.62
C GLN A 53 31.63 -19.90 8.50
N ILE A 54 31.77 -18.83 9.28
CA ILE A 54 30.73 -18.29 10.16
C ILE A 54 30.09 -17.05 9.53
N PHE A 55 30.92 -16.19 8.94
CA PHE A 55 30.48 -15.00 8.24
C PHE A 55 31.49 -14.66 7.13
N THR A 56 31.03 -14.50 5.91
CA THR A 56 31.89 -14.24 4.75
C THR A 56 31.25 -13.18 3.85
N ILE A 57 32.03 -12.18 3.44
CA ILE A 57 31.69 -11.22 2.39
C ILE A 57 32.47 -11.62 1.15
N LYS A 58 31.78 -11.95 0.07
CA LYS A 58 32.35 -12.29 -1.24
C LYS A 58 32.72 -11.02 -2.01
N ASN A 59 33.63 -11.15 -2.96
CA ASN A 59 34.04 -10.06 -3.83
C ASN A 59 32.99 -9.55 -4.82
N ASP A 60 31.89 -10.28 -4.98
CA ASP A 60 30.72 -9.87 -5.73
C ASP A 60 29.66 -9.16 -4.85
N GLY A 61 29.95 -8.94 -3.56
CA GLY A 61 29.03 -8.29 -2.61
C GLY A 61 28.05 -9.22 -1.91
N ARG A 62 28.11 -10.55 -2.15
CA ARG A 62 27.28 -11.51 -1.40
C ARG A 62 27.78 -11.67 0.03
N VAL A 63 26.86 -11.63 0.99
CA VAL A 63 27.12 -11.94 2.39
C VAL A 63 26.59 -13.33 2.72
N GLN A 64 27.45 -14.17 3.29
CA GLN A 64 27.18 -15.55 3.67
C GLN A 64 27.35 -15.72 5.17
N THR A 65 26.40 -16.40 5.81
CA THR A 65 26.47 -16.78 7.23
C THR A 65 26.61 -18.29 7.35
N LYS A 66 26.91 -18.78 8.56
CA LYS A 66 27.09 -20.20 8.86
C LYS A 66 25.95 -21.04 8.26
N GLY A 67 26.32 -22.00 7.40
CA GLY A 67 25.38 -22.92 6.76
C GLY A 67 24.80 -22.46 5.41
N VAL A 68 25.16 -21.26 4.92
CA VAL A 68 24.65 -20.72 3.65
C VAL A 68 25.80 -20.55 2.64
N ASN A 69 25.92 -21.50 1.70
CA ASN A 69 27.02 -21.52 0.72
C ASN A 69 26.77 -20.62 -0.51
N ASN A 70 25.52 -20.26 -0.80
CA ASN A 70 25.10 -19.44 -1.94
C ASN A 70 23.97 -18.51 -1.52
N SER A 71 24.30 -17.41 -0.84
CA SER A 71 23.31 -16.37 -0.54
C SER A 71 22.90 -15.66 -1.84
N PRO A 72 21.59 -15.62 -2.18
CA PRO A 72 21.11 -14.83 -3.32
C PRO A 72 21.12 -13.32 -3.02
N LEU A 73 21.27 -12.94 -1.75
CA LEU A 73 21.21 -11.56 -1.30
C LEU A 73 22.57 -10.89 -1.46
N LEU A 74 22.60 -9.86 -2.32
CA LEU A 74 23.71 -8.93 -2.44
C LEU A 74 23.53 -7.86 -1.35
N PHE A 75 24.53 -7.74 -0.47
CA PHE A 75 24.58 -6.64 0.48
C PHE A 75 25.52 -5.60 -0.10
N ASP A 76 24.97 -4.70 -0.92
CA ASP A 76 25.74 -3.62 -1.52
C ASP A 76 25.92 -2.50 -0.50
N LEU A 77 27.08 -2.48 0.16
CA LEU A 77 27.48 -1.41 1.07
C LEU A 77 28.19 -0.25 0.36
N ARG A 78 28.20 -0.21 -0.98
CA ARG A 78 28.85 0.89 -1.70
C ARG A 78 27.98 2.14 -1.64
N GLY A 79 28.19 2.96 -0.61
CA GLY A 79 27.68 4.32 -0.55
C GLY A 79 28.38 5.20 -1.58
N GLY A 80 27.65 5.60 -2.63
CA GLY A 80 28.07 6.66 -3.55
C GLY A 80 27.68 8.06 -3.02
N GLU A 81 27.80 9.09 -3.86
CA GLU A 81 27.34 10.46 -3.53
C GLU A 81 25.83 10.56 -3.26
N GLU A 82 25.05 9.52 -3.60
CA GLU A 82 23.60 9.45 -3.42
C GLU A 82 23.13 8.67 -2.17
N GLY A 83 24.06 8.28 -1.28
CA GLY A 83 23.76 7.67 0.02
C GLY A 83 23.82 6.14 0.05
N ASP A 84 23.72 5.58 1.26
CA ASP A 84 23.77 4.15 1.52
C ASP A 84 22.45 3.48 1.11
N VAL A 85 22.48 2.57 0.13
CA VAL A 85 21.29 1.87 -0.38
C VAL A 85 21.28 0.42 0.08
N LEU A 86 20.20 0.00 0.75
CA LEU A 86 19.95 -1.41 1.04
C LEU A 86 19.04 -2.01 -0.03
N ALA A 87 19.58 -2.93 -0.85
CA ALA A 87 18.78 -3.66 -1.83
C ALA A 87 17.99 -4.80 -1.17
N VAL A 88 16.69 -4.90 -1.49
CA VAL A 88 15.83 -6.03 -1.11
C VAL A 88 15.67 -6.95 -2.31
N GLY A 89 16.08 -8.21 -2.17
CA GLY A 89 16.00 -9.22 -3.22
C GLY A 89 14.76 -10.11 -3.15
N ASN A 90 14.64 -11.04 -4.11
CA ASN A 90 13.65 -12.11 -4.07
C ASN A 90 14.14 -13.32 -3.26
N THR A 91 13.21 -14.14 -2.76
CA THR A 91 13.48 -15.41 -2.10
C THR A 91 12.42 -16.45 -2.44
N THR A 92 12.82 -17.72 -2.54
CA THR A 92 11.92 -18.87 -2.67
C THR A 92 11.58 -19.50 -1.32
N LEU A 93 12.05 -18.94 -0.21
CA LEU A 93 11.73 -19.44 1.13
C LEU A 93 10.24 -19.25 1.45
N SER A 94 9.69 -20.18 2.22
CA SER A 94 8.39 -20.01 2.85
C SER A 94 8.46 -18.87 3.89
N TYR A 95 7.31 -18.31 4.29
CA TYR A 95 7.26 -17.31 5.35
C TYR A 95 7.74 -17.89 6.69
N GLU A 96 7.47 -19.18 6.93
CA GLU A 96 7.87 -19.93 8.13
C GLU A 96 9.40 -20.04 8.22
N ASP A 97 10.05 -20.42 7.12
CA ASP A 97 11.50 -20.57 7.06
C ASP A 97 12.24 -19.23 7.08
N ALA A 98 11.63 -18.18 6.51
CA ALA A 98 12.18 -16.83 6.54
C ALA A 98 12.14 -16.23 7.95
N GLY A 99 11.12 -16.57 8.74
CA GLY A 99 10.83 -15.95 10.02
C GLY A 99 10.05 -14.64 9.87
N GLU A 100 9.41 -14.20 10.96
CA GLU A 100 8.62 -12.97 10.99
C GLU A 100 9.50 -11.73 10.78
N GLY A 101 8.99 -10.76 10.01
CA GLY A 101 9.65 -9.46 9.80
C GLY A 101 10.61 -9.40 8.61
N VAL A 102 10.76 -10.48 7.85
CA VAL A 102 11.58 -10.47 6.62
C VAL A 102 10.84 -9.76 5.50
N ILE A 103 11.54 -8.89 4.77
CA ILE A 103 11.02 -8.23 3.56
C ILE A 103 11.61 -8.94 2.33
N LYS A 104 10.75 -9.24 1.35
CA LYS A 104 11.18 -9.70 0.02
C LYS A 104 10.59 -8.82 -1.09
N TYR A 105 11.26 -8.83 -2.24
CA TYR A 105 10.76 -8.28 -3.49
C TYR A 105 10.44 -9.43 -4.46
N GLU A 106 9.20 -9.52 -4.93
CA GLU A 106 8.77 -10.54 -5.87
C GLU A 106 8.86 -9.99 -7.31
N ILE A 107 9.85 -10.48 -8.07
CA ILE A 107 10.20 -9.92 -9.40
C ILE A 107 9.03 -10.00 -10.37
N ASP A 108 8.31 -11.13 -10.41
CA ASP A 108 7.25 -11.34 -11.41
C ASP A 108 6.04 -10.42 -11.19
N SER A 109 5.81 -9.98 -9.96
CA SER A 109 4.67 -9.13 -9.60
C SER A 109 5.06 -7.66 -9.32
N ASN A 110 6.36 -7.35 -9.30
CA ASN A 110 6.92 -6.05 -8.92
C ASN A 110 6.38 -5.52 -7.57
N LYS A 111 6.27 -6.41 -6.58
CA LYS A 111 5.68 -6.11 -5.27
C LYS A 111 6.62 -6.45 -4.13
N TYR A 112 6.48 -5.71 -3.04
CA TYR A 112 7.14 -6.01 -1.77
C TYR A 112 6.22 -6.85 -0.89
N TYR A 113 6.81 -7.77 -0.13
CA TYR A 113 6.10 -8.59 0.84
C TYR A 113 6.82 -8.58 2.18
N LEU A 114 6.05 -8.60 3.27
CA LEU A 114 6.50 -8.81 4.65
C LEU A 114 6.12 -10.23 5.07
N SER A 115 7.09 -10.98 5.60
CA SER A 115 6.83 -12.26 6.26
C SER A 115 6.14 -12.03 7.59
N THR A 116 5.01 -12.70 7.79
CA THR A 116 4.25 -12.73 9.05
C THR A 116 4.25 -14.15 9.61
N ASP A 117 3.64 -14.35 10.78
CA ASP A 117 3.41 -15.65 11.40
C ASP A 117 2.64 -16.67 10.54
N SER A 118 1.97 -16.21 9.49
CA SER A 118 0.97 -16.97 8.75
C SER A 118 1.07 -16.86 7.23
N ALA A 119 1.77 -15.86 6.69
CA ALA A 119 1.87 -15.63 5.25
C ALA A 119 2.96 -14.62 4.86
N TRP A 120 3.29 -14.58 3.57
CA TRP A 120 3.85 -13.40 2.90
C TRP A 120 2.72 -12.39 2.64
N LYS A 121 2.72 -11.26 3.35
CA LYS A 121 1.74 -10.17 3.14
C LYS A 121 2.32 -9.10 2.25
N GLU A 122 1.60 -8.77 1.18
CA GLU A 122 1.97 -7.71 0.27
C GLU A 122 1.98 -6.35 0.98
N ILE A 123 3.08 -5.60 0.83
CA ILE A 123 3.24 -4.24 1.33
C ILE A 123 2.75 -3.30 0.23
N ASN A 124 1.48 -2.93 0.26
CA ASN A 124 0.91 -1.95 -0.66
C ASN A 124 1.15 -0.52 -0.15
N LEU A 125 1.78 0.33 -0.98
CA LEU A 125 2.15 1.71 -0.62
C LEU A 125 1.00 2.73 -0.68
N LYS A 126 -0.24 2.31 -0.93
CA LYS A 126 -1.49 3.02 -0.62
C LYS A 126 -2.66 2.06 -0.85
N PRO A 127 -3.69 2.02 0.02
CA PRO A 127 -4.94 1.37 -0.35
C PRO A 127 -5.48 2.06 -1.61
N LEU A 128 -6.03 1.26 -2.55
CA LEU A 128 -6.73 1.82 -3.70
C LEU A 128 -7.83 2.73 -3.18
N ARG A 129 -7.87 3.99 -3.61
CA ARG A 129 -8.93 4.91 -3.20
C ARG A 129 -10.24 4.48 -3.82
N VAL A 130 -11.33 4.60 -3.07
CA VAL A 130 -12.65 4.28 -3.57
C VAL A 130 -13.04 5.26 -4.67
N LEU A 131 -13.44 4.71 -5.82
CA LEU A 131 -14.05 5.42 -6.92
C LEU A 131 -15.33 4.68 -7.31
N VAL A 132 -16.45 5.40 -7.22
CA VAL A 132 -17.73 4.94 -7.74
C VAL A 132 -18.18 5.90 -8.82
N SER A 133 -18.62 5.35 -9.94
CA SER A 133 -19.22 6.08 -11.04
C SER A 133 -20.45 5.32 -11.51
N ALA A 134 -21.59 5.99 -11.56
CA ALA A 134 -22.87 5.37 -11.87
C ALA A 134 -23.81 6.31 -12.62
N ARG A 135 -24.84 5.72 -13.22
CA ARG A 135 -25.98 6.44 -13.82
C ARG A 135 -27.28 5.83 -13.32
N PRO A 136 -28.39 6.57 -13.32
CA PRO A 136 -29.70 5.96 -13.15
C PRO A 136 -29.96 4.84 -14.16
N GLN A 137 -30.77 3.85 -13.78
CA GLN A 137 -31.46 3.02 -14.76
C GLN A 137 -32.58 3.81 -15.47
N GLU A 138 -32.95 3.35 -16.66
CA GLU A 138 -33.99 3.98 -17.48
C GLU A 138 -35.37 3.92 -16.79
N GLY A 139 -36.20 4.94 -17.01
CA GLY A 139 -37.60 4.93 -16.58
C GLY A 139 -37.83 5.26 -15.09
N ILE A 140 -36.86 5.83 -14.38
CA ILE A 140 -37.09 6.29 -13.00
C ILE A 140 -37.93 7.58 -13.02
N THR A 141 -39.16 7.47 -12.51
CA THR A 141 -40.08 8.61 -12.31
C THR A 141 -40.18 8.99 -10.84
N ILE A 142 -40.22 10.30 -10.56
CA ILE A 142 -40.47 10.88 -9.23
C ILE A 142 -41.83 11.54 -9.27
N GLU A 143 -42.77 11.04 -8.48
CA GLU A 143 -44.11 11.62 -8.38
C GLU A 143 -44.07 12.99 -7.70
N ASN A 144 -45.06 13.83 -8.01
CA ASN A 144 -45.18 15.15 -7.40
C ASN A 144 -45.43 15.06 -5.89
N ASP A 145 -44.78 15.94 -5.14
CA ASP A 145 -44.85 16.05 -3.67
C ASP A 145 -44.40 14.80 -2.92
N LEU A 146 -43.60 13.92 -3.56
CA LEU A 146 -43.01 12.74 -2.92
C LEU A 146 -41.49 12.80 -2.93
N THR A 147 -40.90 12.35 -1.82
CA THR A 147 -39.48 12.01 -1.74
C THR A 147 -39.28 10.60 -2.25
N LYS A 148 -38.37 10.44 -3.21
CA LYS A 148 -37.95 9.14 -3.73
C LYS A 148 -36.50 8.88 -3.38
N LYS A 149 -36.26 7.78 -2.65
CA LYS A 149 -34.92 7.21 -2.51
C LYS A 149 -34.44 6.70 -3.87
N PHE A 150 -33.22 7.06 -4.23
CA PHE A 150 -32.62 6.61 -5.46
C PHE A 150 -32.07 5.19 -5.30
N ILE A 151 -32.63 4.26 -6.07
CA ILE A 151 -32.24 2.86 -6.15
C ILE A 151 -31.98 2.51 -7.62
N ASN A 152 -31.53 1.29 -7.91
CA ASN A 152 -31.34 0.79 -9.27
C ASN A 152 -30.36 1.63 -10.09
N TRP A 153 -29.14 1.79 -9.56
CA TRP A 153 -28.03 2.39 -10.28
C TRP A 153 -27.49 1.43 -11.35
N LYS A 154 -27.08 1.97 -12.49
CA LYS A 154 -26.22 1.30 -13.47
C LYS A 154 -24.78 1.72 -13.18
N ILE A 155 -24.00 0.80 -12.60
CA ILE A 155 -22.59 1.03 -12.27
C ILE A 155 -21.75 1.08 -13.55
N LEU A 156 -20.88 2.08 -13.62
CA LEU A 156 -19.85 2.23 -14.64
C LEU A 156 -18.47 1.80 -14.10
N SER A 157 -18.20 2.08 -12.82
CA SER A 157 -17.00 1.68 -12.10
C SER A 157 -17.30 1.65 -10.60
N ASP A 158 -16.85 0.60 -9.92
CA ASP A 158 -16.92 0.41 -8.46
C ASP A 158 -16.00 -0.78 -8.09
N ASP A 159 -14.71 -0.49 -7.93
CA ASP A 159 -13.69 -1.54 -7.73
C ASP A 159 -13.87 -2.29 -6.40
N TYR A 160 -14.54 -1.65 -5.44
CA TYR A 160 -14.79 -2.20 -4.11
C TYR A 160 -16.16 -2.88 -3.94
N GLN A 161 -17.00 -2.88 -4.98
CA GLN A 161 -18.39 -3.35 -4.89
C GLN A 161 -19.15 -2.70 -3.71
N SER A 162 -18.87 -1.41 -3.52
CA SER A 162 -19.35 -0.59 -2.40
C SER A 162 -20.79 -0.11 -2.58
N MET A 163 -21.35 -0.16 -3.80
CA MET A 163 -22.75 0.18 -4.09
C MET A 163 -23.66 -1.05 -4.15
N ASP A 164 -24.67 -1.09 -3.29
CA ASP A 164 -25.78 -2.04 -3.39
C ASP A 164 -26.88 -1.49 -4.32
N LEU A 165 -27.07 -2.17 -5.45
CA LEU A 165 -28.02 -1.77 -6.49
C LEU A 165 -29.48 -1.91 -6.07
N THR A 166 -29.76 -2.86 -5.19
CA THR A 166 -31.12 -3.18 -4.75
C THR A 166 -31.57 -2.15 -3.71
N SER A 167 -30.72 -1.88 -2.73
CA SER A 167 -31.05 -0.95 -1.65
C SER A 167 -30.72 0.50 -1.98
N GLY A 168 -29.83 0.76 -2.95
CA GLY A 168 -29.35 2.08 -3.32
C GLY A 168 -28.34 2.69 -2.34
N TYR A 169 -27.82 1.90 -1.41
CA TYR A 169 -26.81 2.34 -0.45
C TYR A 169 -25.39 2.19 -1.01
N PHE A 170 -24.58 3.21 -0.80
CA PHE A 170 -23.13 3.09 -0.75
C PHE A 170 -22.73 2.63 0.66
N LYS A 171 -21.73 1.76 0.78
CA LYS A 171 -21.13 1.36 2.05
C LYS A 171 -19.63 1.65 2.01
N ALA A 172 -19.15 2.51 2.91
CA ALA A 172 -17.75 2.95 2.94
C ALA A 172 -16.80 1.77 3.24
N PRO A 173 -15.90 1.40 2.30
CA PRO A 173 -14.94 0.32 2.52
C PRO A 173 -13.91 0.63 3.60
N HIS A 174 -13.58 1.90 3.78
CA HIS A 174 -12.61 2.39 4.77
C HIS A 174 -13.10 3.69 5.43
N SER A 175 -12.62 4.00 6.64
CA SER A 175 -12.84 5.33 7.22
C SER A 175 -12.06 6.38 6.42
N GLY A 176 -12.74 7.44 5.99
CA GLY A 176 -12.12 8.44 5.11
C GLY A 176 -13.04 9.61 4.77
N ASN A 177 -12.48 10.60 4.07
CA ASN A 177 -13.26 11.70 3.53
C ASN A 177 -13.71 11.35 2.11
N TYR A 178 -15.01 11.36 1.88
CA TYR A 178 -15.61 11.00 0.61
C TYR A 178 -16.28 12.23 0.00
N ALA A 179 -15.94 12.52 -1.25
CA ALA A 179 -16.62 13.54 -2.05
C ALA A 179 -17.70 12.89 -2.92
N PHE A 180 -18.86 13.52 -2.95
CA PHE A 180 -20.05 13.09 -3.67
C PHE A 180 -20.42 14.15 -4.70
N TYR A 181 -20.83 13.71 -5.88
CA TYR A 181 -21.40 14.56 -6.92
C TYR A 181 -22.55 13.85 -7.60
N LEU A 182 -23.65 14.55 -7.78
CA LEU A 182 -24.84 14.11 -8.48
C LEU A 182 -25.26 15.19 -9.47
N ASN A 183 -25.58 14.76 -10.69
CA ASN A 183 -26.34 15.54 -11.64
C ASN A 183 -27.45 14.67 -12.22
N ILE A 184 -28.70 15.12 -12.12
CA ILE A 184 -29.86 14.43 -12.70
C ILE A 184 -30.57 15.40 -13.63
N THR A 185 -30.81 14.97 -14.86
CA THR A 185 -31.61 15.70 -15.85
C THR A 185 -32.92 14.94 -16.08
N PHE A 186 -34.04 15.66 -16.08
CA PHE A 186 -35.37 15.11 -16.29
C PHE A 186 -35.84 15.34 -17.73
N GLN A 187 -36.80 14.52 -18.17
CA GLN A 187 -37.47 14.63 -19.45
C GLN A 187 -38.15 16.00 -19.58
N LYS A 188 -38.29 16.46 -20.83
CA LYS A 188 -38.94 17.74 -21.09
C LYS A 188 -40.37 17.71 -20.56
N SER A 189 -40.66 18.54 -19.58
CA SER A 189 -41.94 18.54 -18.87
C SER A 189 -42.31 19.95 -18.46
N MET A 190 -43.56 20.12 -18.03
CA MET A 190 -44.00 21.37 -17.40
C MET A 190 -43.52 21.40 -15.95
N VAL A 191 -43.06 22.57 -15.52
CA VAL A 191 -42.74 22.88 -14.12
C VAL A 191 -43.52 24.13 -13.75
N ASN A 192 -44.26 24.09 -12.64
CA ASN A 192 -45.01 25.23 -12.14
C ASN A 192 -44.10 26.30 -11.50
N ALA A 193 -44.62 27.52 -11.37
CA ALA A 193 -43.96 28.58 -10.63
C ALA A 193 -43.92 28.27 -9.13
N ASN A 194 -42.89 28.77 -8.44
CA ASN A 194 -42.66 28.63 -7.00
C ASN A 194 -42.49 27.17 -6.54
N THR A 195 -41.91 26.33 -7.39
CA THR A 195 -41.60 24.93 -7.09
C THR A 195 -40.10 24.69 -7.08
N TYR A 196 -39.67 23.54 -6.58
CA TYR A 196 -38.26 23.17 -6.51
C TYR A 196 -38.07 21.66 -6.58
N PHE A 197 -36.83 21.27 -6.90
CA PHE A 197 -36.29 19.95 -6.58
C PHE A 197 -35.38 20.09 -5.36
N GLU A 198 -35.42 19.12 -4.46
CA GLU A 198 -34.48 18.96 -3.34
C GLU A 198 -33.76 17.63 -3.51
N THR A 199 -32.44 17.67 -3.64
CA THR A 199 -31.60 16.48 -3.49
C THR A 199 -31.08 16.45 -2.06
N SER A 200 -31.21 15.30 -1.42
CA SER A 200 -30.65 15.03 -0.11
C SER A 200 -29.62 13.92 -0.21
N PHE A 201 -28.43 14.20 0.29
CA PHE A 201 -27.40 13.23 0.58
C PHE A 201 -27.48 12.89 2.06
N LEU A 202 -27.68 11.62 2.38
CA LEU A 202 -27.87 11.15 3.75
C LEU A 202 -26.87 10.05 4.06
N THR A 203 -26.43 10.03 5.31
CA THR A 203 -25.56 9.01 5.88
C THR A 203 -26.31 8.25 6.98
N SER A 204 -25.83 7.07 7.36
CA SER A 204 -26.45 6.30 8.45
C SER A 204 -26.33 6.93 9.83
N ASP A 205 -25.47 7.94 10.01
CA ASP A 205 -25.30 8.67 11.27
C ASP A 205 -26.06 10.01 11.31
N ASP A 206 -27.03 10.18 10.40
CA ASP A 206 -27.89 11.35 10.23
C ASP A 206 -27.18 12.65 9.77
N LYS A 207 -25.90 12.60 9.33
CA LYS A 207 -25.34 13.74 8.59
C LYS A 207 -26.05 13.90 7.25
N LYS A 208 -26.35 15.15 6.89
CA LYS A 208 -27.15 15.48 5.72
C LYS A 208 -26.61 16.68 4.95
N ILE A 209 -26.59 16.58 3.62
CA ILE A 209 -26.40 17.70 2.70
C ILE A 209 -27.65 17.82 1.83
N LYS A 210 -28.12 19.06 1.64
CA LYS A 210 -29.27 19.36 0.78
C LYS A 210 -28.87 20.34 -0.31
N CYS A 211 -29.32 20.08 -1.52
CA CYS A 211 -29.20 20.98 -2.66
C CYS A 211 -30.57 21.25 -3.26
N PHE A 212 -30.80 22.49 -3.69
CA PHE A 212 -32.09 22.94 -4.21
C PHE A 212 -31.93 23.56 -5.58
N ASP A 213 -32.80 23.16 -6.50
CA ASP A 213 -32.99 23.83 -7.78
C ASP A 213 -34.43 24.35 -7.86
N THR A 214 -34.56 25.68 -7.90
CA THR A 214 -35.84 26.38 -7.72
C THR A 214 -36.34 26.99 -9.03
N TYR A 215 -37.65 26.95 -9.23
CA TYR A 215 -38.33 27.45 -10.42
C TYR A 215 -39.30 28.56 -10.03
N ALA A 216 -38.89 29.81 -10.22
CA ALA A 216 -39.70 30.98 -9.86
C ALA A 216 -40.86 31.24 -10.83
N VAL A 217 -40.79 30.70 -12.04
CA VAL A 217 -41.79 30.90 -13.10
C VAL A 217 -42.14 29.56 -13.75
N SER A 218 -43.40 29.42 -14.17
CA SER A 218 -43.82 28.23 -14.89
C SER A 218 -43.13 28.15 -16.25
N SER A 219 -42.64 26.98 -16.62
CA SER A 219 -41.99 26.76 -17.92
C SER A 219 -42.06 25.30 -18.37
N THR A 220 -41.85 25.06 -19.66
CA THR A 220 -41.63 23.72 -20.20
C THR A 220 -40.18 23.59 -20.63
N ASN A 221 -39.36 22.93 -19.83
CA ASN A 221 -37.91 22.79 -20.04
C ASN A 221 -37.46 21.36 -19.74
N TYR A 222 -36.15 21.11 -19.75
CA TYR A 222 -35.55 19.92 -19.17
C TYR A 222 -35.10 20.31 -17.76
N PRO A 223 -35.85 19.95 -16.71
CA PRO A 223 -35.44 20.25 -15.35
C PRO A 223 -34.13 19.52 -15.04
N THR A 224 -33.24 20.16 -14.29
CA THR A 224 -31.95 19.58 -13.93
C THR A 224 -31.68 19.89 -12.48
N ILE A 225 -31.17 18.90 -11.73
CA ILE A 225 -30.67 19.10 -10.39
C ILE A 225 -29.19 18.73 -10.29
N GLN A 226 -28.45 19.53 -9.52
CA GLN A 226 -27.06 19.26 -9.17
C GLN A 226 -26.86 19.29 -7.66
N CYS A 227 -26.06 18.35 -7.15
CA CYS A 227 -25.67 18.35 -5.75
C CYS A 227 -24.27 17.83 -5.58
N SER A 228 -23.50 18.49 -4.72
CA SER A 228 -22.16 18.06 -4.36
C SER A 228 -21.91 18.29 -2.88
N GLY A 229 -20.98 17.51 -2.32
CA GLY A 229 -20.66 17.59 -0.91
C GLY A 229 -19.61 16.58 -0.51
N SER A 230 -19.19 16.63 0.74
CA SER A 230 -18.26 15.65 1.28
C SER A 230 -18.66 15.26 2.70
N PHE A 231 -18.46 13.99 3.03
CA PHE A 231 -18.63 13.48 4.39
C PHE A 231 -17.35 12.78 4.84
N LEU A 232 -17.00 12.98 6.12
CA LEU A 232 -16.14 12.04 6.82
C LEU A 232 -17.01 10.85 7.20
N LEU A 233 -16.74 9.70 6.59
CA LEU A 233 -17.44 8.45 6.84
C LEU A 233 -16.52 7.49 7.57
N ASP A 234 -17.07 6.76 8.53
CA ASP A 234 -16.41 5.61 9.12
C ASP A 234 -16.55 4.37 8.23
N GLN A 235 -15.64 3.40 8.41
CA GLN A 235 -15.75 2.11 7.75
C GLN A 235 -17.13 1.50 8.04
N ASP A 236 -17.73 0.90 7.00
CA ASP A 236 -19.06 0.32 7.00
C ASP A 236 -20.24 1.29 7.15
N GLU A 237 -19.98 2.59 7.32
CA GLU A 237 -21.01 3.61 7.31
C GLU A 237 -21.66 3.68 5.91
N THR A 238 -22.97 3.90 5.89
CA THR A 238 -23.75 3.90 4.65
C THR A 238 -24.15 5.30 4.23
N PHE A 239 -24.29 5.49 2.92
CA PHE A 239 -24.77 6.71 2.29
C PHE A 239 -25.86 6.39 1.28
N HIS A 240 -26.86 7.27 1.14
CA HIS A 240 -27.81 7.20 0.04
C HIS A 240 -28.29 8.58 -0.44
N VAL A 241 -28.91 8.57 -1.62
CA VAL A 241 -29.49 9.76 -2.25
C VAL A 241 -31.01 9.69 -2.19
N GLU A 242 -31.63 10.82 -1.85
CA GLU A 242 -33.06 11.05 -1.98
C GLU A 242 -33.31 12.29 -2.83
N ILE A 243 -34.38 12.26 -3.62
CA ILE A 243 -34.84 13.41 -4.39
C ILE A 243 -36.31 13.64 -4.09
N PHE A 244 -36.63 14.87 -3.70
CA PHE A 244 -37.98 15.39 -3.57
C PHE A 244 -38.25 16.41 -4.66
N GLN A 245 -39.50 16.52 -5.10
CA GLN A 245 -39.93 17.56 -6.03
C GLN A 245 -41.39 17.92 -5.84
N ASN A 246 -41.74 19.19 -6.06
CA ASN A 246 -43.11 19.70 -6.00
C ASN A 246 -43.51 20.49 -7.26
N THR A 247 -43.03 20.08 -8.43
CA THR A 247 -43.20 20.78 -9.72
C THR A 247 -44.63 20.85 -10.24
N GLY A 248 -45.56 20.13 -9.60
CA GLY A 248 -46.94 19.93 -10.02
C GLY A 248 -47.17 18.72 -10.93
N TYR A 249 -46.10 18.04 -11.36
CA TYR A 249 -46.14 16.92 -12.30
C TYR A 249 -45.16 15.84 -11.91
N SER A 250 -45.39 14.60 -12.32
CA SER A 250 -44.40 13.52 -12.17
C SER A 250 -43.24 13.74 -13.15
N GLN A 251 -42.01 13.56 -12.67
CA GLN A 251 -40.79 13.90 -13.40
C GLN A 251 -39.98 12.63 -13.68
N THR A 252 -39.74 12.34 -14.95
CA THR A 252 -39.00 11.14 -15.38
C THR A 252 -37.57 11.50 -15.75
N ILE A 253 -36.60 10.71 -15.31
CA ILE A 253 -35.17 10.98 -15.51
C ILE A 253 -34.73 10.59 -16.92
N ILE A 254 -33.83 11.38 -17.52
CA ILE A 254 -33.07 11.00 -18.71
C ILE A 254 -31.74 10.39 -18.27
N GLN A 255 -31.51 9.12 -18.61
CA GLN A 255 -30.33 8.38 -18.18
C GLN A 255 -29.03 8.94 -18.75
N GLU A 256 -29.03 9.36 -20.01
CA GLU A 256 -27.84 9.76 -20.77
C GLU A 256 -27.20 11.06 -20.26
N TYR A 257 -28.02 11.92 -19.65
CA TYR A 257 -27.62 13.23 -19.11
C TYR A 257 -27.63 13.26 -17.58
N SER A 258 -27.58 12.09 -16.96
CA SER A 258 -27.58 11.93 -15.51
C SER A 258 -26.38 11.11 -15.06
N PHE A 259 -25.75 11.54 -13.97
CA PHE A 259 -24.49 10.99 -13.48
C PHE A 259 -24.36 11.12 -11.97
N PHE A 260 -23.76 10.10 -11.35
CA PHE A 260 -23.42 10.07 -9.94
C PHE A 260 -21.98 9.59 -9.76
N SER A 261 -21.22 10.22 -8.87
CA SER A 261 -19.88 9.78 -8.51
C SER A 261 -19.56 9.94 -7.04
N ILE A 262 -18.74 9.03 -6.54
CA ILE A 262 -18.13 9.06 -5.20
C ILE A 262 -16.61 8.90 -5.37
N VAL A 263 -15.84 9.73 -4.67
CA VAL A 263 -14.37 9.65 -4.65
C VAL A 263 -13.88 9.76 -3.21
N GLU A 264 -13.06 8.81 -2.78
CA GLU A 264 -12.29 8.91 -1.54
C GLU A 264 -11.08 9.84 -1.74
N LEU A 265 -10.93 10.84 -0.86
CA LEU A 265 -10.00 11.95 -1.00
C LEU A 265 -8.59 11.71 -0.47
#